data_AF-A2BTY8-F1
#
_entry.id   AF-A2BTY8-F1
#
_cell.length_a   1.000
_cell.length_b   1.000
_cell.length_c   1.000
_cell.angle_alpha   90.00
_cell.angle_beta   90.00
_cell.angle_gamma   90.00
#
_symmetry.space_group_name_H-M   'P 1'
#
loop_
_entity.id
_entity.type
_entity.pdbx_description
1 polymer ?
#
loop_
_entity_poly.entity_id
_entity_poly.type
_entity_poly.pdbx_seq_one_letter_code
_entity_poly.pdbx_strand_id
1 'polypeptide(L)'
;MGKETYQITEYVHDQVIAHCIAFGLIGTDEPKEDKNNLIDFYELESFNPPDTIQVATFFLEKTSTKKIYYYVCSFPEEPFKASHQEGYVLFSIMWLDYDKYWSRVPWYSCSASSEQPLPPLHKEAANWMLEQITKKGCWNAEADFFKMGKLEILI
;
A
#
# COMPACT_ATOMS: atom_id res chain seq x y z
N MET A 1 16.20 23.63 7.84
CA MET A 1 15.69 22.32 7.39
C MET A 1 16.83 21.33 7.53
N GLY A 2 16.69 20.35 8.42
CA GLY A 2 17.69 19.28 8.56
C GLY A 2 17.76 18.48 7.26
N LYS A 3 18.95 18.01 6.90
CA LYS A 3 19.16 17.13 5.74
C LYS A 3 18.34 15.85 5.98
N GLU A 4 17.43 15.50 5.07
CA GLU A 4 16.73 14.22 5.14
C GLU A 4 17.78 13.11 5.21
N THR A 5 17.69 12.26 6.23
CA THR A 5 18.66 11.19 6.47
C THR A 5 18.31 9.92 5.70
N TYR A 6 17.19 9.90 4.99
CA TYR A 6 16.68 8.73 4.28
C TYR A 6 16.34 9.08 2.83
N GLN A 7 16.27 8.05 1.99
CA GLN A 7 15.83 8.12 0.61
C GLN A 7 14.71 7.12 0.37
N ILE A 8 13.61 7.57 -0.23
CA ILE A 8 12.51 6.71 -0.70
C ILE A 8 12.65 6.51 -2.21
N THR A 9 12.68 5.25 -2.63
CA THR A 9 12.75 4.86 -4.03
C THR A 9 11.71 3.80 -4.37
N GLU A 10 11.42 3.63 -5.64
CA GLU A 10 10.59 2.52 -6.11
C GLU A 10 11.20 1.19 -5.67
N TYR A 11 10.35 0.27 -5.20
CA TYR A 11 10.79 -1.07 -4.82
C TYR A 11 11.17 -1.86 -6.08
N VAL A 12 12.24 -2.66 -5.99
CA VAL A 12 12.81 -3.36 -7.15
C VAL A 12 11.92 -4.49 -7.68
N HIS A 13 11.04 -5.03 -6.84
CA HIS A 13 10.03 -6.00 -7.23
C HIS A 13 8.66 -5.34 -7.40
N ASP A 14 7.74 -6.01 -8.09
CA ASP A 14 6.39 -5.47 -8.26
C ASP A 14 5.61 -5.40 -6.93
N GLN A 15 4.55 -4.59 -6.95
CA GLN A 15 3.67 -4.35 -5.82
C GLN A 15 2.92 -5.59 -5.33
N VAL A 16 2.74 -6.62 -6.17
CA VAL A 16 2.08 -7.88 -5.78
C VAL A 16 3.02 -8.69 -4.90
N ILE A 17 4.31 -8.76 -5.26
CA ILE A 17 5.33 -9.40 -4.42
C ILE A 17 5.44 -8.68 -3.08
N ALA A 18 5.52 -7.35 -3.08
CA ALA A 18 5.54 -6.55 -1.86
C ALA A 18 4.33 -6.84 -0.96
N HIS A 19 3.13 -6.90 -1.55
CA HIS A 19 1.89 -7.26 -0.85
C HIS A 19 1.94 -8.66 -0.24
N CYS A 20 2.38 -9.65 -1.02
CA CYS A 20 2.50 -11.02 -0.52
C CYS A 20 3.49 -11.15 0.64
N ILE A 21 4.60 -10.41 0.63
CA ILE A 21 5.56 -10.39 1.76
C ILE A 21 4.92 -9.72 2.97
N ALA A 22 4.34 -8.52 2.81
CA ALA A 22 3.73 -7.76 3.89
C ALA A 22 2.61 -8.54 4.60
N PHE A 23 1.84 -9.32 3.84
CA PHE A 23 0.75 -10.14 4.38
C PHE A 23 1.19 -11.54 4.82
N GLY A 24 2.49 -11.88 4.73
CA GLY A 24 3.01 -13.18 5.13
C GLY A 24 2.48 -14.35 4.29
N LEU A 25 2.18 -14.09 3.02
CA LEU A 25 1.78 -15.10 2.04
C LEU A 25 3.00 -15.78 1.40
N ILE A 26 4.15 -15.09 1.40
CA ILE A 26 5.44 -15.61 0.97
C ILE A 26 6.54 -15.16 1.94
N GLY A 27 7.64 -15.90 2.00
CA GLY A 27 8.80 -15.55 2.84
C GLY A 27 8.67 -15.88 4.32
N THR A 28 7.63 -16.63 4.73
CA THR A 28 7.45 -17.16 6.09
C THR A 28 7.52 -18.69 6.09
N ASP A 29 7.91 -19.28 7.22
CA ASP A 29 7.96 -20.75 7.39
C ASP A 29 6.56 -21.39 7.28
N GLU A 30 5.54 -20.66 7.77
CA GLU A 30 4.13 -21.01 7.63
C GLU A 30 3.38 -19.85 6.96
N PRO A 31 3.09 -19.94 5.64
CA PRO A 31 2.31 -18.93 4.94
C PRO A 31 0.91 -18.77 5.53
N LYS A 32 0.46 -17.52 5.68
CA LYS A 32 -0.91 -17.25 6.10
C LYS A 32 -1.91 -17.64 5.01
N GLU A 33 -3.11 -17.97 5.42
CA GLU A 33 -4.24 -18.13 4.50
C GLU A 33 -4.49 -16.82 3.74
N ASP A 34 -4.73 -16.92 2.44
CA ASP A 34 -5.10 -15.78 1.61
C ASP A 34 -6.51 -15.31 1.96
N LYS A 35 -6.58 -14.22 2.73
CA LYS A 35 -7.83 -13.53 3.08
C LYS A 35 -7.95 -12.18 2.37
N ASN A 36 -7.61 -12.11 1.08
CA ASN A 36 -7.71 -10.86 0.31
C ASN A 36 -9.12 -10.51 -0.15
N ASN A 37 -10.08 -11.43 -0.06
CA ASN A 37 -11.46 -11.18 -0.50
C ASN A 37 -12.46 -11.66 0.56
N LEU A 38 -13.33 -10.76 1.05
CA LEU A 38 -14.37 -11.08 2.02
C LEU A 38 -15.64 -10.26 1.79
N ILE A 39 -16.78 -10.76 2.25
CA ILE A 39 -18.06 -10.04 2.17
C ILE A 39 -18.10 -8.89 3.19
N ASP A 40 -17.51 -9.09 4.37
CA ASP A 40 -17.48 -8.11 5.44
C ASP A 40 -16.22 -7.24 5.38
N PHE A 41 -16.41 -5.91 5.37
CA PHE A 41 -15.32 -4.95 5.29
C PHE A 41 -14.43 -4.98 6.54
N TYR A 42 -15.04 -5.02 7.72
CA TYR A 42 -14.33 -4.92 9.00
C TYR A 42 -13.57 -6.21 9.30
N GLU A 43 -14.13 -7.36 8.92
CA GLU A 43 -13.42 -8.63 8.96
C GLU A 43 -12.18 -8.58 8.06
N LEU A 44 -12.32 -8.09 6.82
CA LEU A 44 -11.18 -7.88 5.93
C LEU A 44 -10.16 -6.92 6.54
N GLU A 45 -10.58 -5.75 7.00
CA GLU A 45 -9.68 -4.77 7.62
C GLU A 45 -8.94 -5.34 8.85
N SER A 46 -9.59 -6.22 9.63
CA SER A 46 -9.00 -6.83 10.83
C SER A 46 -7.83 -7.78 10.54
N PHE A 47 -7.68 -8.27 9.31
CA PHE A 47 -6.56 -9.12 8.89
C PHE A 47 -5.36 -8.33 8.34
N ASN A 48 -5.41 -6.99 8.34
CA ASN A 48 -4.28 -6.17 7.95
C ASN A 48 -3.07 -6.36 8.89
N PRO A 49 -1.83 -6.18 8.40
CA PRO A 49 -0.64 -6.15 9.26
C PRO A 49 -0.79 -5.16 10.43
N PRO A 50 -0.24 -5.45 11.63
CA PRO A 50 -0.48 -4.65 12.83
C PRO A 50 -0.04 -3.17 12.74
N ASP A 51 0.92 -2.87 11.88
CA ASP A 51 1.47 -1.53 11.65
C ASP A 51 0.73 -0.76 10.54
N THR A 52 -0.33 -1.36 9.97
CA THR A 52 -1.10 -0.75 8.90
C THR A 52 -1.77 0.54 9.37
N ILE A 53 -1.60 1.60 8.59
CA ILE A 53 -2.34 2.87 8.76
C ILE A 53 -3.20 3.17 7.54
N GLN A 54 -4.38 3.74 7.75
CA GLN A 54 -5.19 4.28 6.67
C GLN A 54 -4.65 5.66 6.27
N VAL A 55 -4.44 5.88 4.98
CA VAL A 55 -3.73 7.07 4.47
C VAL A 55 -4.54 7.95 3.54
N ALA A 56 -5.53 7.38 2.85
CA ALA A 56 -6.41 8.13 1.99
C ALA A 56 -7.77 7.43 1.80
N THR A 57 -8.75 8.19 1.31
CA THR A 57 -9.94 7.61 0.67
C THR A 57 -10.11 8.16 -0.72
N PHE A 58 -10.69 7.37 -1.62
CA PHE A 58 -11.05 7.82 -2.96
C PHE A 58 -12.49 7.49 -3.26
N PHE A 59 -13.23 8.48 -3.77
CA PHE A 59 -14.60 8.29 -4.20
C PHE A 59 -14.73 8.54 -5.69
N LEU A 60 -15.14 7.51 -6.43
CA LEU A 60 -15.32 7.58 -7.87
C LEU A 60 -16.76 8.03 -8.18
N GLU A 61 -16.92 9.35 -8.37
CA GLU A 61 -18.22 10.04 -8.33
C GLU A 61 -19.28 9.47 -9.30
N LYS A 62 -18.86 8.92 -10.45
CA LYS A 62 -19.77 8.53 -11.52
C LYS A 62 -20.07 7.03 -11.60
N THR A 63 -19.27 6.18 -10.94
CA THR A 63 -19.31 4.73 -11.21
C THR A 63 -19.28 3.85 -9.96
N SER A 64 -19.09 4.42 -8.77
CA SER A 64 -19.10 3.64 -7.53
C SER A 64 -20.03 4.22 -6.48
N THR A 65 -20.70 3.35 -5.74
CA THR A 65 -21.47 3.72 -4.54
C THR A 65 -20.64 3.67 -3.26
N LYS A 66 -19.40 3.17 -3.33
CA LYS A 66 -18.53 2.93 -2.18
C LYS A 66 -17.17 3.58 -2.37
N LYS A 67 -16.65 4.12 -1.27
CA LYS A 67 -15.28 4.64 -1.21
C LYS A 67 -14.27 3.49 -1.31
N ILE A 68 -13.13 3.78 -1.94
CA ILE A 68 -11.90 3.01 -1.84
C ILE A 68 -11.14 3.54 -0.63
N TYR A 69 -10.64 2.64 0.21
CA TYR A 69 -9.87 2.97 1.41
C TYR A 69 -8.42 2.56 1.19
N TYR A 70 -7.48 3.50 1.22
CA TYR A 70 -6.07 3.24 1.00
C TYR A 70 -5.33 3.11 2.33
N TYR A 71 -4.41 2.16 2.37
CA TYR A 71 -3.61 1.81 3.54
C TYR A 71 -2.15 1.62 3.17
N VAL A 72 -1.27 1.81 4.14
CA VAL A 72 0.15 1.49 4.06
C VAL A 72 0.57 0.67 5.27
N CYS A 73 1.36 -0.37 5.02
CA CYS A 73 2.13 -1.09 6.03
C CYS A 73 3.55 -1.33 5.52
N SER A 74 4.45 -1.64 6.45
CA SER A 74 5.83 -1.99 6.14
C SER A 74 6.03 -3.50 6.03
N PHE A 75 7.15 -3.88 5.43
CA PHE A 75 7.58 -5.27 5.35
C PHE A 75 9.11 -5.36 5.34
N PRO A 76 9.68 -6.46 5.87
CA PRO A 76 11.12 -6.67 5.85
C PRO A 76 11.59 -6.96 4.42
N GLU A 77 12.61 -6.22 3.96
CA GLU A 77 13.30 -6.49 2.70
C GLU A 77 14.53 -7.37 2.93
N GLU A 78 14.33 -8.60 3.45
CA GLU A 78 15.44 -9.55 3.57
C GLU A 78 15.68 -10.33 2.25
N PRO A 79 16.92 -10.39 1.70
CA PRO A 79 18.17 -9.83 2.19
C PRO A 79 18.81 -8.82 1.19
N PHE A 80 18.28 -7.59 1.08
CA PHE A 80 18.94 -6.52 0.32
C PHE A 80 19.71 -5.55 1.24
N LYS A 81 20.82 -6.06 1.80
CA LYS A 81 22.14 -5.47 2.14
C LYS A 81 22.33 -4.03 2.69
N ALA A 82 21.37 -3.12 2.76
CA ALA A 82 21.56 -1.85 3.45
C ALA A 82 21.17 -2.00 4.92
N SER A 83 21.99 -1.47 5.83
CA SER A 83 21.86 -1.65 7.28
C SER A 83 20.51 -1.18 7.85
N HIS A 84 19.84 -0.27 7.13
CA HIS A 84 18.58 0.36 7.52
C HIS A 84 17.70 0.54 6.27
N GLN A 85 17.11 -0.55 5.80
CA GLN A 85 16.17 -0.56 4.68
C GLN A 85 14.85 -1.20 5.09
N GLU A 86 13.75 -0.56 4.70
CA GLU A 86 12.39 -1.02 5.00
C GLU A 86 11.50 -0.82 3.77
N GLY A 87 10.75 -1.86 3.42
CA GLY A 87 9.78 -1.83 2.33
C GLY A 87 8.42 -1.35 2.82
N TYR A 88 7.69 -0.66 1.96
CA TYR A 88 6.34 -0.20 2.21
C TYR A 88 5.45 -0.55 1.02
N VAL A 89 4.23 -1.02 1.30
CA VAL A 89 3.23 -1.32 0.27
C VAL A 89 2.00 -0.44 0.46
N LEU A 90 1.58 0.22 -0.61
CA LEU A 90 0.30 0.90 -0.70
C LEU A 90 -0.72 -0.07 -1.29
N PHE A 91 -1.75 -0.36 -0.51
CA PHE A 91 -2.87 -1.19 -0.96
C PHE A 91 -4.19 -0.50 -0.65
N SER A 92 -5.28 -1.02 -1.21
CA SER A 92 -6.63 -0.55 -0.89
C SER A 92 -7.54 -1.67 -0.49
N ILE A 93 -8.54 -1.36 0.34
CA ILE A 93 -9.78 -2.13 0.40
C ILE A 93 -10.81 -1.45 -0.50
N MET A 94 -11.26 -2.16 -1.53
CA MET A 94 -12.27 -1.68 -2.48
C MET A 94 -13.36 -2.72 -2.73
N TRP A 95 -14.57 -2.24 -2.96
CA TRP A 95 -15.71 -3.09 -3.28
C TRP A 95 -15.69 -3.45 -4.77
N LEU A 96 -15.74 -4.74 -5.07
CA LEU A 96 -15.86 -5.24 -6.44
C LEU A 96 -17.33 -5.53 -6.73
N ASP A 97 -17.98 -4.61 -7.47
CA ASP A 97 -19.42 -4.70 -7.75
C ASP A 97 -19.83 -5.92 -8.58
N TYR A 98 -18.92 -6.46 -9.39
CA TYR A 98 -19.19 -7.65 -10.20
C TYR A 98 -19.30 -8.90 -9.31
N ASP A 99 -18.34 -9.08 -8.40
CA ASP A 99 -18.25 -10.28 -7.58
C ASP A 99 -18.92 -10.15 -6.20
N LYS A 100 -19.38 -8.94 -5.84
CA LYS A 100 -20.08 -8.63 -4.59
C LYS A 100 -19.28 -8.94 -3.32
N TYR A 101 -17.99 -8.59 -3.31
CA TYR A 101 -17.12 -8.66 -2.13
C TYR A 101 -16.17 -7.46 -2.02
N TRP A 102 -15.59 -7.27 -0.84
CA TRP A 102 -14.45 -6.37 -0.62
C TRP A 102 -13.15 -7.09 -0.92
N SER A 103 -12.26 -6.40 -1.63
CA SER A 103 -10.96 -6.93 -2.04
C SER A 103 -9.83 -6.03 -1.54
N ARG A 104 -8.76 -6.65 -1.05
CA ARG A 104 -7.46 -6.00 -0.88
C ARG A 104 -6.70 -6.03 -2.20
N VAL A 105 -6.40 -4.84 -2.70
CA VAL A 105 -5.76 -4.66 -4.00
C VAL A 105 -4.46 -3.88 -3.81
N PRO A 106 -3.29 -4.42 -4.20
CA PRO A 106 -2.01 -3.72 -4.09
C PRO A 106 -1.82 -2.72 -5.22
N TRP A 107 -1.45 -1.48 -4.90
CA TRP A 107 -1.33 -0.37 -5.86
C TRP A 107 0.11 -0.02 -6.21
N TYR A 108 0.98 0.02 -5.20
CA TYR A 108 2.36 0.46 -5.37
C TYR A 108 3.22 0.00 -4.20
N SER A 109 4.54 0.05 -4.36
CA SER A 109 5.50 -0.24 -3.29
C SER A 109 6.76 0.60 -3.42
N CYS A 110 7.38 0.91 -2.29
CA CYS A 110 8.64 1.64 -2.23
C CYS A 110 9.56 1.08 -1.16
N SER A 111 10.84 1.39 -1.27
CA SER A 111 11.86 1.14 -0.25
C SER A 111 12.30 2.46 0.35
N ALA A 112 12.38 2.52 1.68
CA ALA A 112 13.10 3.57 2.38
C ALA A 112 14.48 3.04 2.79
N SER A 113 15.53 3.81 2.58
CA SER A 113 16.91 3.45 2.96
C SER A 113 17.64 4.61 3.61
N SER A 114 18.55 4.33 4.55
CA SER A 114 19.34 5.33 5.25
C SER A 114 20.69 4.78 5.74
N GLU A 115 21.64 5.68 5.99
CA GLU A 115 22.88 5.38 6.74
C GLU A 115 22.65 5.22 8.25
N GLN A 116 21.51 5.69 8.77
CA GLN A 116 21.12 5.60 10.18
C GLN A 116 19.83 4.79 10.34
N PRO A 117 19.52 4.28 11.55
CA PRO A 117 18.25 3.62 11.81
C PRO A 117 17.07 4.48 11.38
N LEU A 118 16.17 3.90 10.58
CA LEU A 118 14.97 4.57 10.10
C LEU A 118 13.97 4.72 11.25
N PRO A 119 13.32 5.88 11.41
CA PRO A 119 12.06 5.95 12.14
C PRO A 119 10.96 5.26 11.31
N PRO A 120 9.77 5.01 11.88
CA PRO A 120 8.61 4.61 11.08
C PRO A 120 8.28 5.70 10.05
N LEU A 121 8.32 5.36 8.75
CA LEU A 121 8.12 6.30 7.64
C LEU A 121 6.80 6.07 6.88
N HIS A 122 5.80 5.42 7.50
CA HIS A 122 4.54 5.07 6.84
C HIS A 122 3.87 6.25 6.14
N LYS A 123 3.90 7.45 6.74
CA LYS A 123 3.28 8.66 6.18
C LYS A 123 4.09 9.19 4.98
N GLU A 124 5.39 9.25 5.12
CA GLU A 124 6.31 9.71 4.08
C GLU A 124 6.28 8.79 2.87
N ALA A 125 6.31 7.47 3.12
CA ALA A 125 6.14 6.44 2.11
C ALA A 125 4.76 6.53 1.43
N ALA A 126 3.68 6.70 2.21
CA ALA A 126 2.34 6.86 1.67
C ALA A 126 2.21 8.10 0.79
N ASN A 127 2.68 9.26 1.24
CA ASN A 127 2.67 10.49 0.44
C ASN A 127 3.43 10.29 -0.87
N TRP A 128 4.64 9.71 -0.80
CA TRP A 128 5.45 9.47 -1.98
C TRP A 128 4.76 8.51 -2.97
N MET A 129 4.18 7.40 -2.50
CA MET A 129 3.48 6.42 -3.34
C MET A 129 2.18 6.99 -3.93
N LEU A 130 1.38 7.73 -3.14
CA LEU A 130 0.17 8.41 -3.63
C LEU A 130 0.50 9.43 -4.72
N GLU A 131 1.61 10.17 -4.58
CA GLU A 131 2.10 11.03 -5.65
C GLU A 131 2.51 10.26 -6.90
N GLN A 132 3.17 9.10 -6.77
CA GLN A 132 3.55 8.29 -7.94
C GLN A 132 2.32 7.81 -8.70
N ILE A 133 1.34 7.19 -8.01
CA ILE A 133 0.16 6.62 -8.69
C ILE A 133 -0.72 7.72 -9.31
N THR A 134 -0.78 8.91 -8.72
CA THR A 134 -1.58 10.02 -9.28
C THR A 134 -0.89 10.72 -10.44
N LYS A 135 0.46 10.71 -10.50
CA LYS A 135 1.24 11.31 -11.60
C LYS A 135 1.45 10.36 -12.77
N LYS A 136 1.75 9.08 -12.49
CA LYS A 136 2.18 8.09 -13.49
C LYS A 136 1.19 6.95 -13.69
N GLY A 137 0.26 6.74 -12.75
CA GLY A 137 -0.53 5.52 -12.68
C GLY A 137 0.25 4.36 -12.08
N CYS A 138 -0.36 3.19 -12.10
CA CYS A 138 0.23 1.90 -11.77
C CYS A 138 -0.44 0.80 -12.62
N TRP A 139 -0.07 -0.45 -12.38
CA TRP A 139 -0.65 -1.61 -13.08
C TRP A 139 -2.19 -1.69 -12.99
N ASN A 140 -2.79 -1.27 -11.86
CA ASN A 140 -4.25 -1.34 -11.69
C ASN A 140 -5.00 -0.17 -12.33
N ALA A 141 -4.34 0.98 -12.51
CA ALA A 141 -5.02 2.20 -12.88
C ALA A 141 -4.05 3.21 -13.51
N GLU A 142 -4.46 3.79 -14.63
CA GLU A 142 -3.76 4.93 -15.22
C GLU A 142 -3.89 6.18 -14.34
N ALA A 143 -2.99 7.15 -14.50
CA ALA A 143 -3.04 8.42 -13.76
C ALA A 143 -4.38 9.15 -13.88
N ASP A 144 -5.04 9.05 -15.05
CA ASP A 144 -6.33 9.68 -15.31
C ASP A 144 -7.47 9.11 -14.47
N PHE A 145 -7.34 7.89 -13.94
CA PHE A 145 -8.30 7.32 -12.99
C PHE A 145 -8.55 8.25 -11.80
N PHE A 146 -7.50 8.84 -11.25
CA PHE A 146 -7.60 9.73 -10.10
C PHE A 146 -8.26 11.08 -10.42
N LYS A 147 -8.32 11.46 -11.70
CA LYS A 147 -9.05 12.66 -12.16
C LYS A 147 -10.55 12.43 -12.26
N MET A 148 -11.00 11.17 -12.25
CA MET A 148 -12.41 10.80 -12.36
C MET A 148 -13.15 10.82 -11.02
N GLY A 149 -12.44 11.04 -9.92
CA GLY A 149 -13.01 11.03 -8.58
C GLY A 149 -12.31 12.00 -7.64
N LYS A 150 -12.62 11.87 -6.35
CA LYS A 150 -12.08 12.71 -5.29
C LYS A 150 -11.17 11.91 -4.37
N LEU A 151 -9.88 12.21 -4.39
CA LEU A 151 -8.88 11.67 -3.46
C LEU A 151 -8.78 12.58 -2.22
N GLU A 152 -9.00 12.01 -1.04
CA GLU A 152 -8.91 12.68 0.26
C GLU A 152 -7.75 12.06 1.05
N ILE A 153 -6.64 12.79 1.21
CA ILE A 153 -5.45 12.37 1.97
C ILE A 153 -5.67 12.65 3.47
N LEU A 154 -5.29 11.70 4.33
CA LEU A 154 -5.58 11.71 5.78
C LEU A 154 -4.35 11.93 6.68
N ILE A 155 -3.15 12.01 6.10
CA ILE A 155 -1.86 11.94 6.82
C ILE A 155 -1.16 13.27 7.06
#